data_AF-A0A1X0NHJ3-F1
#
_entry.id   AF-A0A1X0NHJ3-F1
#
_cell.length_a   1.000
_cell.length_b   1.000
_cell.length_c   1.000
_cell.angle_alpha   90.00
_cell.angle_beta   90.00
_cell.angle_gamma   90.00
#
_symmetry.space_group_name_H-M   'P 1'
#
loop_
_entity.id
_entity.type
_entity.pdbx_description
1 polymer ?
#
loop_
_entity_poly.entity_id
_entity_poly.type
_entity_poly.pdbx_seq_one_letter_code
_entity_poly.pdbx_strand_id
1 'polypeptide(L)'
;MIYKDGELLCTTHRGAGPLACSYTTESAAPYEGLRRLLKIIPANNQTPCRVSIFTDSLSLLTALETGPLTVKDPILRLLWNLILQVQRRKARIRLQFIFGHCGVVKNEQCDTEAKKAAELPQRTDMWITDIIAYAKRILKGEGTPPPSHRSKITGSWNPAKVNPELTREEETALAHFHTGASHCYGWLLRKIQTHIPSWLSLV
;
A
#
# COMPACT_ATOMS: atom_id res chain seq x y z
N MET A 1 12.20 1.49 0.34
CA MET A 1 13.51 1.12 0.93
C MET A 1 13.79 -0.36 0.65
N ILE A 2 15.06 -0.77 0.55
CA ILE A 2 15.44 -2.18 0.30
C ILE A 2 16.35 -2.65 1.43
N TYR A 3 15.97 -3.78 2.03
CA TYR A 3 16.72 -4.40 3.12
C TYR A 3 17.26 -5.77 2.69
N LYS A 4 18.42 -6.14 3.22
CA LYS A 4 19.00 -7.48 3.09
C LYS A 4 19.40 -7.95 4.48
N ASP A 5 18.94 -9.14 4.87
CA ASP A 5 19.27 -9.75 6.17
C ASP A 5 18.98 -8.82 7.37
N GLY A 6 17.93 -8.00 7.27
CA GLY A 6 17.52 -7.04 8.30
C GLY A 6 18.11 -5.64 8.15
N GLU A 7 19.26 -5.52 7.47
CA GLU A 7 19.99 -4.26 7.30
C GLU A 7 19.51 -3.47 6.08
N LEU A 8 19.51 -2.13 6.21
CA LEU A 8 19.15 -1.24 5.11
C LEU A 8 20.25 -1.23 4.07
N LEU A 9 19.96 -1.76 2.88
CA LEU A 9 20.91 -1.78 1.77
C LEU A 9 20.87 -0.47 0.99
N CYS A 10 19.66 0.05 0.71
CA CYS A 10 19.51 1.38 0.12
C CYS A 10 18.09 1.94 0.27
N THR A 11 18.01 3.27 0.24
CA THR A 11 16.78 4.02 0.02
C THR A 11 16.72 4.46 -1.43
N THR A 12 15.53 4.39 -2.02
CA THR A 12 15.29 4.75 -3.42
C THR A 12 14.19 5.78 -3.47
N HIS A 13 14.39 6.83 -4.25
CA HIS A 13 13.39 7.88 -4.46
C HIS A 13 13.05 7.96 -5.95
N ARG A 14 11.77 8.13 -6.24
CA ARG A 14 11.27 8.40 -7.58
C ARG A 14 10.03 9.26 -7.46
N GLY A 15 10.00 10.37 -8.19
CA GLY A 15 8.77 11.12 -8.38
C GLY A 15 7.74 10.27 -9.14
N ALA A 16 6.48 10.34 -8.74
CA ALA A 16 5.40 9.64 -9.41
C ALA A 16 4.89 10.38 -10.67
N GLY A 17 5.13 11.69 -10.76
CA GLY A 17 4.66 12.55 -11.84
C GLY A 17 3.75 13.67 -11.32
N PRO A 18 3.60 14.78 -12.06
CA PRO A 18 3.00 15.99 -11.52
C PRO A 18 1.48 15.87 -11.34
N LEU A 19 0.83 14.92 -12.02
CA LEU A 19 -0.60 14.64 -11.90
C LEU A 19 -0.89 13.23 -11.35
N ALA A 20 0.12 12.55 -10.80
CA ALA A 20 0.00 11.18 -10.33
C ALA A 20 -1.20 11.04 -9.39
N CYS A 21 -2.07 10.07 -9.68
CA CYS A 21 -3.09 9.65 -8.74
C CYS A 21 -2.47 8.76 -7.65
N SER A 22 -3.19 8.54 -6.54
CA SER A 22 -2.71 7.72 -5.42
C SER A 22 -2.19 6.35 -5.89
N TYR A 23 -2.92 5.72 -6.82
CA TYR A 23 -2.54 4.44 -7.40
C TYR A 23 -1.20 4.47 -8.16
N THR A 24 -0.94 5.51 -8.95
CA THR A 24 0.34 5.70 -9.65
C THR A 24 1.48 5.94 -8.66
N THR A 25 1.23 6.75 -7.63
CA THR A 25 2.19 7.02 -6.56
C THR A 25 2.55 5.75 -5.79
N GLU A 26 1.55 4.97 -5.41
CA GLU A 26 1.72 3.68 -4.72
C GLU A 26 2.46 2.66 -5.60
N SER A 27 2.28 2.72 -6.92
CA SER A 27 2.99 1.87 -7.89
C SER A 27 4.45 2.29 -8.12
N ALA A 28 4.82 3.54 -7.85
CA ALA A 28 6.16 4.06 -8.10
C ALA A 28 7.23 3.39 -7.20
N ALA A 29 6.89 3.15 -5.94
CA ALA A 29 7.76 2.51 -4.96
C ALA A 29 8.17 1.08 -5.36
N PRO A 30 7.25 0.13 -5.63
CA PRO A 30 7.62 -1.21 -6.07
C PRO A 30 8.28 -1.20 -7.45
N TYR A 31 7.93 -0.28 -8.35
CA TYR A 31 8.61 -0.17 -9.64
C TYR A 31 10.10 0.13 -9.47
N GLU A 32 10.45 1.16 -8.70
CA GLU A 32 11.86 1.51 -8.51
C GLU A 32 12.58 0.48 -7.64
N GLY A 33 11.88 -0.08 -6.64
CA GLY A 33 12.38 -1.19 -5.82
C GLY A 33 12.79 -2.40 -6.66
N LEU A 34 11.91 -2.85 -7.57
CA LEU A 34 12.19 -3.98 -8.47
C LEU A 34 13.33 -3.67 -9.45
N ARG A 35 13.38 -2.46 -10.02
CA ARG A 35 14.52 -2.04 -10.87
C ARG A 35 15.84 -2.10 -10.13
N ARG A 36 15.84 -1.68 -8.86
CA ARG A 36 17.04 -1.73 -8.04
C ARG A 36 17.41 -3.16 -7.65
N LEU A 37 16.42 -4.03 -7.40
CA LEU A 37 16.64 -5.47 -7.18
C LEU A 37 17.29 -6.14 -8.39
N LEU A 38 16.94 -5.78 -9.62
CA LEU A 38 17.64 -6.26 -10.83
C LEU A 38 19.10 -5.81 -10.92
N LYS A 39 19.54 -4.80 -10.16
CA LYS A 39 20.97 -4.45 -10.06
C LYS A 39 21.67 -5.20 -8.92
N ILE A 40 20.92 -5.63 -7.90
CA ILE A 40 21.45 -6.30 -6.70
C ILE A 40 21.54 -7.81 -6.91
N ILE A 41 20.49 -8.43 -7.47
CA ILE A 41 20.42 -9.87 -7.70
C ILE A 41 21.12 -10.17 -9.02
N PRO A 42 22.20 -10.98 -9.06
CA PRO A 42 22.91 -11.29 -10.29
C PRO A 42 22.02 -11.95 -11.35
N ALA A 43 22.29 -11.71 -12.63
CA ALA A 43 21.54 -12.35 -13.71
C ALA A 43 21.71 -13.88 -13.70
N ASN A 44 22.94 -14.36 -13.49
CA ASN A 44 23.26 -15.77 -13.35
C ASN A 44 23.32 -16.19 -11.86
N ASN A 45 22.25 -15.91 -11.12
CA ASN A 45 22.21 -16.25 -9.71
C ASN A 45 22.23 -17.79 -9.53
N GLN A 46 23.22 -18.30 -8.82
CA GLN A 46 23.35 -19.75 -8.61
C GLN A 46 22.38 -20.24 -7.53
N THR A 47 22.21 -19.44 -6.46
CA THR A 47 21.40 -19.78 -5.30
C THR A 47 20.04 -19.08 -5.32
N PRO A 48 18.92 -19.80 -5.15
CA PRO A 48 17.61 -19.16 -5.04
C PRO A 48 17.55 -18.21 -3.86
N CYS A 49 16.89 -17.06 -4.03
CA CYS A 49 16.65 -16.10 -2.95
C CYS A 49 15.16 -15.81 -2.78
N ARG A 50 14.79 -15.24 -1.63
CA ARG A 50 13.41 -14.81 -1.34
C ARG A 50 13.35 -13.30 -1.31
N VAL A 51 12.35 -12.72 -1.96
CA VAL A 51 12.09 -11.29 -1.98
C VAL A 51 10.68 -11.06 -1.44
N SER A 52 10.57 -10.32 -0.34
CA SER A 52 9.27 -9.90 0.20
C SER A 52 9.08 -8.42 -0.07
N ILE A 53 7.97 -8.07 -0.71
CA ILE A 53 7.57 -6.69 -0.99
C ILE A 53 6.34 -6.41 -0.13
N PHE A 54 6.48 -5.44 0.77
CA PHE A 54 5.41 -5.02 1.68
C PHE A 54 4.81 -3.71 1.18
N THR A 55 3.48 -3.62 1.17
CA THR A 55 2.74 -2.42 0.78
C THR A 55 1.42 -2.35 1.53
N ASP A 56 0.99 -1.15 1.85
CA ASP A 56 -0.33 -0.82 2.38
C ASP A 56 -1.35 -0.44 1.30
N SER A 57 -0.94 -0.50 0.03
CA SER A 57 -1.84 -0.34 -1.10
C SER A 57 -2.57 -1.66 -1.41
N LEU A 58 -3.75 -1.82 -0.83
CA LEU A 58 -4.64 -2.92 -1.21
C LEU A 58 -5.03 -2.83 -2.69
N SER A 59 -5.24 -1.60 -3.20
CA SER A 59 -5.64 -1.38 -4.60
C SER A 59 -4.59 -1.90 -5.59
N LEU A 60 -3.31 -1.67 -5.32
CA LEU A 60 -2.20 -2.20 -6.11
C LEU A 60 -2.16 -3.72 -6.07
N LEU A 61 -2.30 -4.32 -4.89
CA LEU A 61 -2.24 -5.78 -4.74
C LEU A 61 -3.39 -6.46 -5.49
N THR A 62 -4.62 -5.97 -5.33
CA THR A 62 -5.77 -6.46 -6.09
C THR A 62 -5.59 -6.28 -7.59
N ALA A 63 -4.97 -5.18 -8.03
CA ALA A 63 -4.71 -4.96 -9.44
C ALA A 63 -3.61 -5.90 -9.97
N LEU A 64 -2.62 -6.27 -9.15
CA LEU A 64 -1.63 -7.28 -9.51
C LEU A 64 -2.25 -8.68 -9.60
N GLU A 65 -3.27 -9.02 -8.81
CA GLU A 65 -3.95 -10.33 -8.85
C GLU A 65 -4.53 -10.68 -10.23
N THR A 66 -4.79 -9.70 -11.11
CA THR A 66 -5.21 -9.99 -12.49
C THR A 66 -4.19 -10.87 -13.23
N GLY A 67 -2.90 -10.74 -12.89
CA GLY A 67 -1.82 -11.48 -13.49
C GLY A 67 -1.22 -10.81 -14.75
N PRO A 68 -0.06 -11.29 -15.21
CA PRO A 68 0.72 -10.64 -16.27
C PRO A 68 0.09 -10.72 -17.66
N LEU A 69 -0.78 -11.71 -17.92
CA LEU A 69 -1.36 -11.95 -19.24
C LEU A 69 -2.64 -11.15 -19.51
N THR A 70 -3.37 -10.78 -18.47
CA THR A 70 -4.69 -10.14 -18.58
C THR A 70 -4.61 -8.62 -18.37
N VAL A 71 -3.50 -8.14 -17.80
CA VAL A 71 -3.37 -6.75 -17.39
C VAL A 71 -3.35 -5.79 -18.59
N LYS A 72 -4.21 -4.78 -18.54
CA LYS A 72 -4.34 -3.74 -19.58
C LYS A 72 -3.70 -2.42 -19.18
N ASP A 73 -3.54 -2.21 -17.88
CA ASP A 73 -2.96 -1.00 -17.32
C ASP A 73 -1.45 -0.90 -17.63
N PRO A 74 -0.96 0.21 -18.20
CA PRO A 74 0.44 0.35 -18.58
C PRO A 74 1.44 0.27 -17.43
N ILE A 75 1.14 0.86 -16.26
CA ILE A 75 2.08 0.86 -15.12
C ILE A 75 2.17 -0.54 -14.51
N LEU A 76 1.06 -1.28 -14.44
CA LEU A 76 1.10 -2.69 -14.04
C LEU A 76 1.82 -3.58 -15.04
N ARG A 77 1.71 -3.33 -16.35
CA ARG A 77 2.49 -4.08 -17.35
C ARG A 77 3.99 -3.92 -17.11
N LEU A 78 4.42 -2.69 -16.81
CA LEU A 78 5.80 -2.42 -16.45
C LEU A 78 6.21 -3.13 -15.15
N LEU A 79 5.35 -3.10 -14.12
CA LEU A 79 5.59 -3.83 -12.87
C LEU A 79 5.69 -5.34 -13.10
N TRP A 80 4.75 -5.95 -13.83
CA TRP A 80 4.76 -7.37 -14.15
C TRP A 80 6.01 -7.77 -14.94
N ASN A 81 6.44 -6.94 -15.91
CA ASN A 81 7.70 -7.17 -16.62
C ASN A 81 8.90 -7.23 -15.66
N LEU A 82 8.97 -6.31 -14.69
CA LEU A 82 10.04 -6.30 -13.69
C LEU A 82 9.94 -7.49 -12.72
N ILE A 83 8.74 -7.82 -12.25
CA ILE A 83 8.48 -9.00 -11.39
C ILE A 83 9.00 -10.26 -12.07
N LEU A 84 8.61 -10.48 -13.34
CA LEU A 84 9.04 -11.63 -14.12
C LEU A 84 10.56 -11.65 -14.36
N GLN A 85 11.17 -10.50 -14.64
CA GLN A 85 12.62 -10.41 -14.78
C GLN A 85 13.37 -10.74 -13.47
N VAL A 86 12.85 -10.32 -12.32
CA VAL A 86 13.42 -10.66 -11.01
C VAL A 86 13.24 -12.16 -10.75
N GLN A 87 12.06 -12.73 -11.03
CA GLN A 87 11.80 -14.17 -10.88
C GLN A 87 12.74 -15.04 -11.74
N ARG A 88 13.06 -14.61 -12.96
CA ARG A 88 14.04 -15.28 -13.83
C ARG A 88 15.43 -15.40 -13.20
N ARG A 89 15.77 -14.55 -12.22
CA ARG A 89 17.04 -14.62 -11.47
C ARG A 89 16.96 -15.53 -10.24
N LYS A 90 16.10 -16.54 -10.28
CA LYS A 90 15.80 -17.49 -9.19
C LYS A 90 15.34 -16.82 -7.90
N ALA A 91 14.68 -15.67 -8.00
CA ALA A 91 14.11 -14.96 -6.86
C ALA A 91 12.63 -15.30 -6.69
N ARG A 92 12.26 -15.87 -5.54
CA ARG A 92 10.85 -16.10 -5.19
C ARG A 92 10.27 -14.84 -4.56
N ILE A 93 9.38 -14.17 -5.30
CA ILE A 93 8.72 -12.94 -4.84
C ILE A 93 7.46 -13.28 -4.04
N ARG A 94 7.29 -12.62 -2.89
CA ARG A 94 6.05 -12.56 -2.11
C ARG A 94 5.62 -11.10 -1.99
N LEU A 95 4.44 -10.79 -2.47
CA LEU A 95 3.76 -9.52 -2.21
C LEU A 95 2.92 -9.69 -0.94
N GLN A 96 3.04 -8.78 0.00
CA GLN A 96 2.35 -8.87 1.29
C GLN A 96 1.71 -7.54 1.63
N PHE A 97 0.39 -7.58 1.86
CA PHE A 97 -0.32 -6.45 2.44
C PHE A 97 0.11 -6.25 3.89
N ILE A 98 0.33 -4.99 4.26
CA ILE A 98 0.51 -4.53 5.64
C ILE A 98 -0.42 -3.34 5.88
N PHE A 99 -0.83 -3.13 7.13
CA PHE A 99 -1.65 -1.97 7.45
C PHE A 99 -0.76 -0.72 7.55
N GLY A 100 -1.13 0.33 6.81
CA GLY A 100 -0.55 1.66 6.96
C GLY A 100 -0.90 2.27 8.31
N HIS A 101 -0.05 3.17 8.81
CA HIS A 101 -0.27 3.95 10.04
C HIS A 101 -0.56 3.11 11.31
N CYS A 102 0.10 1.94 11.43
CA CYS A 102 -0.07 1.01 12.54
C CYS A 102 1.20 0.82 13.39
N GLY A 103 2.13 1.77 13.42
CA GLY A 103 3.38 1.64 14.19
C GLY A 103 4.43 0.75 13.53
N VAL A 104 4.23 0.32 12.29
CA VAL A 104 5.21 -0.51 11.57
C VAL A 104 6.37 0.39 11.15
N VAL A 105 7.40 0.44 11.98
CA VAL A 105 8.57 1.34 11.86
C VAL A 105 9.09 1.47 10.43
N LYS A 106 9.31 0.36 9.73
CA LYS A 106 9.85 0.39 8.35
C LYS A 106 8.85 0.93 7.32
N ASN A 107 7.55 0.74 7.54
CA ASN A 107 6.51 1.32 6.68
C ASN A 107 6.42 2.83 6.88
N GLU A 108 6.42 3.29 8.12
CA GLU A 108 6.35 4.72 8.45
C GLU A 108 7.60 5.49 7.97
N GLN A 109 8.76 4.83 8.03
CA GLN A 109 9.97 5.33 7.37
C GLN A 109 9.76 5.44 5.86
N CYS A 110 9.19 4.43 5.21
CA CYS A 110 8.87 4.50 3.78
C CYS A 110 7.88 5.64 3.46
N ASP A 111 6.86 5.87 4.29
CA ASP A 111 5.91 6.99 4.12
C ASP A 111 6.61 8.35 4.23
N THR A 112 7.55 8.46 5.17
CA THR A 112 8.36 9.67 5.34
C THR A 112 9.25 9.92 4.13
N GLU A 113 9.90 8.88 3.61
CA GLU A 113 10.71 8.99 2.39
C GLU A 113 9.86 9.24 1.14
N ALA A 114 8.62 8.75 1.09
CA ALA A 114 7.67 9.03 0.02
C ALA A 114 7.24 10.50 0.01
N LYS A 115 7.01 11.10 1.19
CA LYS A 115 6.73 12.55 1.30
C LYS A 115 7.89 13.40 0.78
N LYS A 116 9.13 13.07 1.14
CA LYS A 116 10.32 13.73 0.59
C LYS A 116 10.42 13.55 -0.92
N ALA A 117 10.08 12.36 -1.43
CA ALA A 117 10.09 12.10 -2.88
C ALA A 117 9.04 12.90 -3.65
N ALA A 118 7.97 13.36 -3.01
CA ALA A 118 6.98 14.24 -3.62
C ALA A 118 7.57 15.64 -3.95
N GLU A 119 8.60 16.07 -3.22
CA GLU A 119 9.29 17.35 -3.44
C GLU A 119 10.32 17.28 -4.57
N LEU A 120 10.69 16.08 -5.02
CA LEU A 120 11.62 15.90 -6.13
C LEU A 120 11.00 16.35 -7.46
N PRO A 121 11.83 16.65 -8.48
CA PRO A 121 11.33 16.90 -9.83
C PRO A 121 10.47 15.73 -10.33
N GLN A 122 9.18 16.00 -10.53
CA GLN A 122 8.20 15.02 -10.98
C GLN A 122 8.28 14.81 -12.51
N ARG A 123 9.49 14.62 -13.05
CA ARG A 123 9.75 14.47 -14.50
C ARG A 123 9.57 13.02 -14.95
N THR A 124 8.38 12.47 -14.78
CA THR A 124 8.00 11.15 -15.26
C THR A 124 6.86 11.24 -16.27
N ASP A 125 6.75 10.21 -17.11
CA ASP A 125 5.67 10.10 -18.08
C ASP A 125 4.31 10.19 -17.37
N MET A 126 3.40 10.95 -17.97
CA MET A 126 2.06 11.14 -17.46
C MET A 126 1.15 10.04 -18.01
N TRP A 127 0.47 9.32 -17.12
CA TRP A 127 -0.42 8.23 -17.53
C TRP A 127 -1.82 8.75 -17.87
N ILE A 128 -2.49 8.13 -18.85
CA ILE A 128 -3.89 8.46 -19.19
C ILE A 128 -4.80 8.33 -17.96
N THR A 129 -4.53 7.34 -17.11
CA THR A 129 -5.22 7.13 -15.83
C THR A 129 -5.08 8.33 -14.89
N ASP A 130 -3.91 8.95 -14.84
CA ASP A 130 -3.66 10.16 -14.06
C ASP A 130 -4.42 11.36 -14.61
N ILE A 131 -4.42 11.54 -15.94
CA ILE A 131 -5.19 12.60 -16.62
C ILE A 131 -6.69 12.43 -16.33
N ILE A 132 -7.22 11.21 -16.47
CA ILE A 132 -8.63 10.91 -16.17
C ILE A 132 -8.93 11.18 -14.69
N ALA A 133 -8.07 10.74 -13.77
CA ALA A 133 -8.25 10.97 -12.34
C ALA A 133 -8.19 12.45 -11.99
N TYR A 134 -7.32 13.22 -12.65
CA TYR A 134 -7.22 14.67 -12.49
C TYR A 134 -8.43 15.39 -13.07
N ALA A 135 -8.85 15.06 -14.29
CA ALA A 135 -10.06 15.61 -14.90
C ALA A 135 -11.31 15.32 -14.05
N LYS A 136 -11.43 14.10 -13.51
CA LYS A 136 -12.50 13.75 -12.55
C LYS A 136 -12.46 14.60 -11.29
N ARG A 137 -11.26 14.99 -10.80
CA ARG A 137 -11.11 15.89 -9.65
C ARG A 137 -11.58 17.30 -10.01
N ILE A 138 -11.17 17.84 -11.16
CA ILE A 138 -11.63 19.16 -11.64
C ILE A 138 -13.15 19.19 -11.83
N LEU A 139 -13.71 18.18 -12.49
CA LEU A 139 -15.15 18.11 -12.78
C LEU A 139 -16.02 17.96 -11.53
N LYS A 140 -15.48 17.35 -10.47
CA LYS A 140 -16.14 17.32 -9.15
C LYS A 140 -16.07 18.67 -8.43
N GLY A 141 -15.31 19.63 -8.96
CA GLY A 141 -14.90 20.86 -8.29
C GLY A 141 -13.85 20.58 -7.22
N GLU A 142 -13.10 21.60 -6.83
CA GLU A 142 -12.32 21.60 -5.57
C GLU A 142 -13.23 21.59 -4.32
N GLY A 143 -14.50 21.25 -4.49
CA GLY A 143 -15.48 21.05 -3.43
C GLY A 143 -15.15 19.78 -2.65
N THR A 144 -15.49 19.84 -1.37
CA THR A 144 -15.32 18.78 -0.38
C THR A 144 -15.66 17.42 -1.01
N PRO A 145 -14.76 16.41 -0.92
CA PRO A 145 -15.05 15.10 -1.49
C PRO A 145 -16.41 14.62 -0.99
N PRO A 146 -17.21 13.94 -1.83
CA PRO A 146 -18.51 13.43 -1.41
C PRO A 146 -18.31 12.62 -0.12
N PRO A 147 -19.16 12.82 0.89
CA PRO A 147 -18.92 12.25 2.21
C PRO A 147 -18.67 10.75 2.07
N SER A 148 -17.51 10.31 2.57
CA SER A 148 -17.19 8.90 2.77
C SER A 148 -18.37 8.18 3.41
N HIS A 149 -18.51 6.86 3.21
CA HIS A 149 -19.56 6.10 3.88
C HIS A 149 -19.57 6.36 5.41
N ARG A 150 -18.38 6.47 6.00
CA ARG A 150 -18.17 6.90 7.39
C ARG A 150 -18.79 8.27 7.68
N SER A 151 -18.46 9.30 6.89
CA SER A 151 -18.98 10.66 7.10
C SER A 151 -20.45 10.83 6.70
N LYS A 152 -21.03 9.93 5.90
CA LYS A 152 -22.49 9.84 5.73
C LYS A 152 -23.17 9.34 7.01
N ILE A 153 -22.51 8.47 7.77
CA ILE A 153 -23.02 7.94 9.04
C ILE A 153 -22.74 8.90 10.20
N THR A 154 -21.57 9.54 10.25
CA THR A 154 -21.18 10.47 11.34
C THR A 154 -21.46 11.94 11.07
N GLY A 155 -21.86 12.33 9.86
CA GLY A 155 -22.04 13.74 9.51
C GLY A 155 -20.74 14.56 9.58
N SER A 156 -20.85 15.81 10.04
CA SER A 156 -19.71 16.73 10.29
C SER A 156 -18.92 16.43 11.56
N TRP A 157 -19.26 15.34 12.25
CA TRP A 157 -18.56 14.91 13.45
C TRP A 157 -17.18 14.39 13.04
N ASN A 158 -16.17 15.25 13.19
CA ASN A 158 -14.78 14.82 13.17
C ASN A 158 -14.60 13.88 14.37
N PRO A 159 -14.13 12.64 14.18
CA PRO A 159 -13.56 11.89 15.27
C PRO A 159 -12.24 12.59 15.62
N ALA A 160 -12.34 13.74 16.29
CA ALA A 160 -11.28 14.22 17.15
C ALA A 160 -11.10 13.19 18.26
N LYS A 161 -9.88 13.12 18.81
CA LYS A 161 -9.54 12.21 19.91
C LYS A 161 -10.69 12.13 20.90
N VAL A 162 -11.37 10.99 20.95
CA VAL A 162 -12.46 10.77 21.91
C VAL A 162 -11.85 10.60 23.30
N ASN A 163 -10.62 10.08 23.35
CA ASN A 163 -9.83 10.00 24.56
C ASN A 163 -8.51 10.79 24.40
N PRO A 164 -8.26 11.85 25.18
CA PRO A 164 -7.00 12.58 25.15
C PRO A 164 -5.78 11.70 25.51
N GLU A 165 -5.99 10.61 26.26
CA GLU A 165 -4.95 9.65 26.66
C GLU A 165 -4.51 8.74 25.51
N LEU A 166 -5.37 8.52 24.51
CA LEU A 166 -5.04 7.69 23.36
C LEU A 166 -4.39 8.54 22.27
N THR A 167 -3.31 8.05 21.70
CA THR A 167 -2.74 8.55 20.46
C THR A 167 -3.71 8.30 19.30
N ARG A 168 -3.59 9.09 18.22
CA ARG A 168 -4.40 8.90 17.01
C ARG A 168 -4.15 7.52 16.37
N GLU A 169 -2.97 6.96 16.60
CA GLU A 169 -2.57 5.61 16.20
C GLU A 169 -3.33 4.53 16.97
N GLU A 170 -3.42 4.64 18.29
CA GLU A 170 -4.19 3.72 19.15
C GLU A 170 -5.69 3.77 18.84
N GLU A 171 -6.24 4.96 18.58
CA GLU A 171 -7.64 5.09 18.16
C GLU A 171 -7.89 4.45 16.78
N THR A 172 -6.94 4.57 15.86
CA THR A 172 -7.01 3.95 14.53
C THR A 172 -6.93 2.42 14.65
N ALA A 173 -6.04 1.90 15.50
CA ALA A 173 -5.96 0.48 15.80
C ALA A 173 -7.27 -0.07 16.40
N LEU A 174 -7.85 0.61 17.40
CA LEU A 174 -9.13 0.22 18.00
C LEU A 174 -10.30 0.23 17.01
N ALA A 175 -10.36 1.26 16.15
CA ALA A 175 -11.35 1.34 15.09
C ALA A 175 -11.21 0.17 14.10
N HIS A 176 -9.99 -0.25 13.78
CA HIS A 176 -9.71 -1.37 12.88
C HIS A 176 -9.95 -2.74 13.50
N PHE A 177 -9.74 -2.92 14.80
CA PHE A 177 -10.15 -4.14 15.50
C PHE A 177 -11.68 -4.26 15.58
N HIS A 178 -12.42 -3.18 15.30
CA HIS A 178 -13.87 -3.08 15.55
C HIS A 178 -14.20 -3.57 16.97
N THR A 179 -13.34 -3.22 17.93
CA THR A 179 -13.51 -3.53 19.35
C THR A 179 -13.55 -2.23 20.10
N GLY A 180 -14.69 -1.94 20.73
CA GLY A 180 -14.86 -0.76 21.56
C GLY A 180 -16.26 -0.19 21.49
N ALA A 181 -16.57 0.72 22.40
CA ALA A 181 -17.79 1.49 22.36
C ALA A 181 -17.55 2.80 21.60
N SER A 182 -18.31 3.03 20.54
CA SER A 182 -18.38 4.33 19.87
C SER A 182 -19.69 5.02 20.22
N HIS A 183 -19.62 6.30 20.59
CA HIS A 183 -20.82 7.10 20.83
C HIS A 183 -21.70 7.25 19.58
N CYS A 184 -21.13 7.12 18.37
CA CYS A 184 -21.86 7.24 17.10
C CYS A 184 -22.30 5.90 16.52
N TYR A 185 -21.50 4.85 16.72
CA TYR A 185 -21.73 3.53 16.11
C TYR A 185 -22.19 2.46 17.11
N GLY A 186 -22.34 2.82 18.39
CA GLY A 186 -22.62 1.87 19.47
C GLY A 186 -21.42 0.96 19.75
N TRP A 187 -21.69 -0.22 20.32
CA TRP A 187 -20.66 -1.24 20.52
C TRP A 187 -20.24 -1.83 19.18
N LEU A 188 -19.01 -1.54 18.78
CA LEU A 188 -18.34 -2.23 17.70
C LEU A 188 -17.92 -3.58 18.27
N LEU A 189 -18.65 -4.63 17.89
CA LEU A 189 -18.39 -6.02 18.24
C LEU A 189 -18.17 -6.79 16.95
N ARG A 190 -16.95 -7.29 16.76
CA ARG A 190 -16.72 -8.32 15.74
C ARG A 190 -17.20 -9.66 16.29
N LYS A 191 -18.19 -10.28 15.65
CA LYS A 191 -18.47 -11.71 15.85
C LYS A 191 -17.29 -12.48 15.28
N ILE A 192 -16.34 -12.88 16.12
CA ILE A 192 -15.28 -13.80 15.72
C ILE A 192 -15.98 -15.12 15.42
N GLN A 193 -16.12 -15.43 14.14
CA GLN A 193 -16.59 -16.74 13.72
C GLN A 193 -15.42 -17.69 13.92
N THR A 194 -15.34 -18.31 15.09
CA THR A 194 -14.39 -19.37 15.39
C THR A 194 -14.81 -20.61 14.58
N HIS A 195 -14.46 -20.63 13.30
CA HIS A 195 -14.33 -21.91 12.61
C HIS A 195 -13.13 -22.61 13.23
N ILE A 196 -13.38 -23.36 14.30
CA ILE A 196 -12.49 -24.41 14.77
C ILE A 196 -12.51 -25.46 13.65
N PRO A 197 -11.39 -25.73 12.97
CA PRO A 197 -11.31 -26.88 12.07
C PRO A 197 -11.60 -28.12 12.90
N SER A 198 -12.51 -28.98 12.44
CA SER A 198 -13.00 -30.20 13.11
C SER A 198 -11.94 -31.27 13.42
N TRP A 199 -10.65 -30.95 13.30
CA TRP A 199 -9.52 -31.86 13.47
C TRP A 199 -8.74 -31.64 14.77
N LEU A 200 -9.16 -30.68 15.61
CA LEU A 200 -8.52 -30.35 16.90
C LEU A 200 -9.31 -30.82 18.13
N SER A 201 -10.20 -31.81 17.96
CA SER A 201 -10.97 -32.42 19.04
C SER A 201 -10.66 -33.90 19.14
N LEU A 202 -9.41 -34.28 19.42
CA LEU A 202 -9.01 -35.62 19.89
C LEU A 202 -7.54 -35.55 20.36
N VAL A 203 -7.33 -35.08 21.60
CA VAL A 203 -6.48 -35.67 22.66
C VAL A 203 -7.02 -35.16 23.99
#